data_AF-A0AAV9SFQ7-F1
#
_entry.id   AF-A0AAV9SFQ7-F1
#
_cell.length_a   1.000
_cell.length_b   1.000
_cell.length_c   1.000
_cell.angle_alpha   90.00
_cell.angle_beta   90.00
_cell.angle_gamma   90.00
#
_symmetry.space_group_name_H-M   'P 1'
#
loop_
_entity.id
_entity.type
_entity.pdbx_description
1 polymer ?
#
loop_
_entity_poly.entity_id
_entity_poly.type
_entity_poly.pdbx_seq_one_letter_code
_entity_poly.pdbx_strand_id
1 'polypeptide(L)'
;MDSLRQTSQRIQTPVQFCPQWTAFFLDQSNIAPSTAPKAALIDKLMRPLNALEELYRLMESFISCRRTAACQYTACGASGVGLLTVASELCSRLGATHIVMCNSGVHRCTLSVTLEQAILLARNHGLPPRCIMQATDVMRKQGARVQNSAKNLGVRDRTPSSVPRLYKLCQPPPPDGDP
;
A
#
# COMPACT_ATOMS: atom_id res chain seq x y z
N MET A 1 -13.69 20.44 -12.78
CA MET A 1 -14.39 19.95 -11.57
C MET A 1 -14.59 18.43 -11.59
N ASP A 2 -14.43 17.78 -12.73
CA ASP A 2 -14.73 16.36 -12.95
C ASP A 2 -13.72 15.41 -12.31
N SER A 3 -12.43 15.76 -12.32
CA SER A 3 -11.37 14.95 -11.67
C SER A 3 -11.59 14.79 -10.15
N LEU A 4 -12.16 15.80 -9.48
CA LEU A 4 -12.46 15.75 -8.04
C LEU A 4 -13.69 14.89 -7.73
N ARG A 5 -14.71 14.90 -8.60
CA ARG A 5 -15.87 13.99 -8.49
C ARG A 5 -15.46 12.54 -8.75
N GLN A 6 -14.58 12.31 -9.71
CA GLN A 6 -14.08 10.99 -10.07
C GLN A 6 -13.19 10.38 -8.99
N THR A 7 -12.34 11.20 -8.33
CA THR A 7 -11.62 10.75 -7.13
C THR A 7 -12.59 10.46 -5.99
N SER A 8 -13.59 11.32 -5.75
CA SER A 8 -14.59 11.11 -4.68
C SER A 8 -15.44 9.85 -4.90
N GLN A 9 -15.81 9.52 -6.14
CA GLN A 9 -16.53 8.29 -6.48
C GLN A 9 -15.67 7.04 -6.32
N ARG A 10 -14.37 7.07 -6.67
CA ARG A 10 -13.43 5.96 -6.45
C ARG A 10 -13.14 5.71 -4.96
N ILE A 11 -13.38 6.70 -4.11
CA ILE A 11 -13.21 6.63 -2.65
C ILE A 11 -14.49 6.12 -1.97
N GLN A 12 -15.67 6.51 -2.49
CA GLN A 12 -16.95 6.04 -1.95
C GLN A 12 -17.16 4.53 -2.12
N THR A 13 -16.60 3.91 -3.17
CA THR A 13 -16.78 2.47 -3.42
C THR A 13 -16.15 1.56 -2.36
N PRO A 14 -14.87 1.72 -1.93
CA PRO A 14 -14.35 0.94 -0.81
C PRO A 14 -15.05 1.31 0.52
N VAL A 15 -15.33 2.59 0.77
CA VAL A 15 -16.02 3.04 2.00
C VAL A 15 -17.42 2.41 2.14
N GLN A 16 -18.14 2.20 1.03
CA GLN A 16 -19.42 1.48 1.00
C GLN A 16 -19.26 -0.04 1.12
N PHE A 17 -18.11 -0.59 0.74
CA PHE A 17 -17.83 -2.02 0.75
C PHE A 17 -17.50 -2.54 2.15
N CYS A 18 -16.85 -1.74 3.00
CA CYS A 18 -16.48 -2.16 4.36
C CYS A 18 -17.69 -2.59 5.22
N PRO A 19 -18.78 -1.80 5.31
CA PRO A 19 -19.96 -2.21 6.08
C PRO A 19 -20.65 -3.44 5.49
N GLN A 20 -20.66 -3.58 4.16
CA GLN A 20 -21.23 -4.75 3.47
C GLN A 20 -20.41 -6.02 3.75
N TRP A 21 -19.10 -5.91 3.84
CA TRP A 21 -18.20 -7.02 4.20
C TRP A 21 -18.35 -7.43 5.66
N THR A 22 -18.40 -6.46 6.57
CA THR A 22 -18.67 -6.72 7.98
C THR A 22 -20.03 -7.41 8.15
N ALA A 23 -21.08 -6.92 7.46
CA ALA A 23 -22.40 -7.53 7.48
C ALA A 23 -22.40 -8.95 6.91
N PHE A 24 -21.69 -9.21 5.81
CA PHE A 24 -21.56 -10.53 5.21
C PHE A 24 -20.91 -11.54 6.16
N PHE A 25 -19.79 -11.19 6.81
CA PHE A 25 -19.12 -12.11 7.74
C PHE A 25 -19.92 -12.34 9.03
N LEU A 26 -20.65 -11.34 9.51
CA LEU A 26 -21.59 -11.50 10.61
C LEU A 26 -22.76 -12.42 10.23
N ASP A 27 -23.30 -12.28 9.02
CA ASP A 27 -24.35 -13.17 8.51
C ASP A 27 -23.86 -14.61 8.34
N GLN A 28 -22.67 -14.81 7.76
CA GLN A 28 -22.02 -16.13 7.69
C GLN A 28 -21.82 -16.77 9.07
N SER A 29 -21.49 -15.98 10.09
CA SER A 29 -21.37 -16.46 11.47
C SER A 29 -22.70 -16.89 12.10
N ASN A 30 -23.82 -16.36 11.61
CA ASN A 30 -25.17 -16.73 12.02
C ASN A 30 -25.69 -17.98 11.28
N ILE A 31 -25.23 -18.21 10.05
CA ILE A 31 -25.70 -19.30 9.18
C ILE A 31 -25.03 -20.64 9.51
N ALA A 32 -23.77 -20.66 9.98
CA ALA A 32 -23.02 -21.90 10.14
C ALA A 32 -23.59 -22.82 11.26
N PRO A 33 -24.08 -24.03 10.95
CA PRO A 33 -24.29 -25.08 11.95
C PRO A 33 -22.93 -25.73 12.23
N SER A 34 -22.11 -25.13 13.08
CA SER A 34 -20.73 -25.58 13.32
C SER A 34 -20.49 -25.98 14.77
N THR A 35 -19.75 -27.08 14.95
CA THR A 35 -19.22 -27.62 16.22
C THR A 35 -18.20 -26.70 16.91
N ALA A 36 -17.71 -25.65 16.24
CA ALA A 36 -16.87 -24.62 16.86
C ALA A 36 -17.74 -23.57 17.58
N PRO A 37 -17.39 -23.15 18.81
CA PRO A 37 -18.18 -22.17 19.54
C PRO A 37 -18.24 -20.85 18.76
N LYS A 38 -19.44 -20.32 18.52
CA LYS A 38 -19.67 -19.05 17.79
C LYS A 38 -18.76 -17.91 18.26
N ALA A 39 -18.47 -17.85 19.56
CA ALA A 39 -17.56 -16.89 20.16
C ALA A 39 -16.13 -16.97 19.58
N ALA A 40 -15.61 -18.16 19.28
CA ALA A 40 -14.28 -18.34 18.69
C ALA A 40 -14.23 -17.91 17.21
N LEU A 41 -15.35 -18.02 16.48
CA LEU A 41 -15.45 -17.49 15.12
C LEU A 41 -15.48 -15.96 15.14
N ILE A 42 -16.27 -15.36 16.05
CA ILE A 42 -16.34 -13.92 16.25
C ILE A 42 -14.96 -13.37 16.63
N ASP A 43 -14.28 -13.97 17.62
CA ASP A 43 -12.94 -13.52 18.05
C ASP A 43 -11.91 -13.55 16.90
N LYS A 44 -11.92 -14.60 16.07
CA LYS A 44 -11.07 -14.71 14.89
C LYS A 44 -11.36 -13.64 13.84
N LEU A 45 -12.59 -13.15 13.73
CA LEU A 45 -13.01 -12.14 12.75
C LEU A 45 -12.86 -10.70 13.26
N MET A 46 -12.99 -10.46 14.56
CA MET A 46 -12.91 -9.12 15.15
C MET A 46 -11.57 -8.45 14.88
N ARG A 47 -10.45 -9.17 15.05
CA ARG A 47 -9.12 -8.59 14.86
C ARG A 47 -8.84 -8.14 13.41
N PRO A 48 -9.15 -8.95 12.38
CA PRO A 48 -9.10 -8.51 10.98
C PRO A 48 -10.01 -7.32 10.67
N LEU A 49 -11.24 -7.31 11.19
CA LEU A 49 -12.23 -6.25 10.94
C LEU A 49 -11.79 -4.91 11.55
N ASN A 50 -11.34 -4.91 12.81
CA ASN A 50 -10.83 -3.69 13.47
C ASN A 50 -9.63 -3.10 12.71
N ALA A 51 -8.73 -3.95 12.23
CA ALA A 51 -7.59 -3.49 11.44
C ALA A 51 -8.02 -2.90 10.08
N LEU A 52 -9.08 -3.43 9.47
CA LEU A 52 -9.67 -2.91 8.25
C LEU A 52 -10.30 -1.53 8.48
N GLU A 53 -11.08 -1.36 9.55
CA GLU A 53 -11.68 -0.07 9.93
C GLU A 53 -10.62 1.01 10.17
N GLU A 54 -9.52 0.67 10.84
CA GLU A 54 -8.43 1.64 11.04
C GLU A 54 -7.73 2.03 9.74
N LEU A 55 -7.57 1.10 8.79
CA LEU A 55 -7.04 1.42 7.47
C LEU A 55 -7.98 2.34 6.70
N TYR A 56 -9.29 2.14 6.81
CA TYR A 56 -10.28 3.05 6.25
C TYR A 56 -10.16 4.46 6.85
N ARG A 57 -10.10 4.56 8.18
CA ARG A 57 -9.95 5.84 8.88
C ARG A 57 -8.66 6.56 8.50
N LEU A 58 -7.56 5.84 8.37
CA LEU A 58 -6.28 6.38 7.90
C LEU A 58 -6.38 6.87 6.44
N MET A 59 -6.99 6.08 5.57
CA MET A 59 -7.20 6.46 4.16
C MET A 59 -8.06 7.72 4.05
N GLU A 60 -9.14 7.81 4.82
CA GLU A 60 -9.98 9.00 4.91
C GLU A 60 -9.20 10.21 5.44
N SER A 61 -8.36 10.03 6.46
CA SER A 61 -7.49 11.09 6.98
C SER A 61 -6.54 11.65 5.92
N PHE A 62 -5.89 10.79 5.12
CA PHE A 62 -5.01 11.22 4.02
C PHE A 62 -5.76 11.98 2.92
N ILE A 63 -7.02 11.64 2.67
CA ILE A 63 -7.86 12.25 1.63
C ILE A 63 -8.44 13.58 2.10
N SER A 64 -8.93 13.62 3.35
CA SER A 64 -9.58 14.77 3.97
C SER A 64 -8.58 15.88 4.29
N CYS A 65 -7.30 15.56 4.51
CA CYS A 65 -6.24 16.55 4.61
C CYS A 65 -5.87 17.11 3.21
N ARG A 66 -6.80 17.82 2.57
CA ARG A 66 -6.52 18.58 1.34
C ARG A 66 -5.66 19.81 1.65
N ARG A 67 -4.41 19.76 1.20
CA ARG A 67 -3.58 20.92 0.80
C ARG A 67 -3.67 22.17 1.69
N THR A 68 -3.06 22.16 2.87
CA THR A 68 -2.52 23.38 3.48
C THR A 68 -1.31 23.03 4.36
N ALA A 69 -0.23 23.76 4.14
CA ALA A 69 1.08 23.67 4.81
C ALA A 69 2.04 22.54 4.36
N ALA A 70 3.22 22.96 3.92
CA ALA A 70 4.42 22.16 3.73
C ALA A 70 4.92 21.62 5.08
N CYS A 71 4.21 20.66 5.65
CA CYS A 71 4.68 19.97 6.83
C CYS A 71 5.58 18.81 6.38
N GLN A 72 6.89 19.08 6.36
CA GLN A 72 7.94 18.13 5.98
C GLN A 72 8.00 16.88 6.87
N TYR A 73 7.29 16.87 8.01
CA TYR A 73 7.37 15.81 9.03
C TYR A 73 6.03 15.39 9.66
N THR A 74 4.88 15.83 9.14
CA THR A 74 3.56 15.30 9.56
C THR A 74 2.77 14.75 8.37
N ALA A 75 1.89 13.79 8.66
CA ALA A 75 1.09 13.04 7.67
C ALA A 75 0.20 13.91 6.76
N CYS A 76 0.06 15.21 7.01
CA CYS A 76 -0.71 16.15 6.20
C CYS A 76 0.08 16.79 5.03
N GLY A 77 1.41 16.69 5.00
CA GLY A 77 2.27 17.22 3.93
C GLY A 77 3.11 16.15 3.25
N ALA A 78 3.04 14.93 3.77
CA ALA A 78 3.83 13.81 3.34
C ALA A 78 3.29 13.24 2.03
N SER A 79 4.05 13.48 0.96
CA SER A 79 4.22 12.62 -0.22
C SER A 79 3.24 11.43 -0.30
N GLY A 80 2.45 11.33 -1.38
CA GLY A 80 1.43 10.28 -1.62
C GLY A 80 1.86 8.81 -1.42
N VAL A 81 3.12 8.55 -1.09
CA VAL A 81 3.68 7.35 -0.46
C VAL A 81 2.83 6.77 0.67
N GLY A 82 2.41 7.58 1.65
CA GLY A 82 1.60 7.08 2.78
C GLY A 82 0.26 6.54 2.30
N LEU A 83 -0.43 7.32 1.46
CA LEU A 83 -1.71 6.96 0.87
C LEU A 83 -1.61 5.70 -0.01
N LEU A 84 -0.61 5.59 -0.88
CA LEU A 84 -0.44 4.42 -1.77
C LEU A 84 -0.22 3.12 -0.96
N THR A 85 0.57 3.20 0.11
CA THR A 85 0.85 2.03 0.96
C THR A 85 -0.39 1.60 1.73
N VAL A 86 -1.13 2.55 2.32
CA VAL A 86 -2.38 2.26 3.04
C VAL A 86 -3.47 1.74 2.11
N ALA A 87 -3.63 2.32 0.91
CA ALA A 87 -4.60 1.87 -0.07
C ALA A 87 -4.32 0.44 -0.56
N SER A 88 -3.06 0.13 -0.87
CA SER A 88 -2.63 -1.23 -1.22
C SER A 88 -2.91 -2.24 -0.09
N GLU A 89 -2.59 -1.86 1.15
CA GLU A 89 -2.84 -2.71 2.31
C GLU A 89 -4.34 -2.97 2.52
N LEU A 90 -5.16 -1.93 2.36
CA LEU A 90 -6.60 -2.03 2.42
C LEU A 90 -7.15 -3.00 1.36
N CYS A 91 -6.75 -2.83 0.09
CA CYS A 91 -7.13 -3.73 -0.99
C CYS A 91 -6.70 -5.18 -0.72
N SER A 92 -5.49 -5.39 -0.20
CA SER A 92 -4.97 -6.71 0.12
C SER A 92 -5.78 -7.41 1.21
N ARG A 93 -6.21 -6.70 2.26
CA ARG A 93 -7.04 -7.27 3.34
C ARG A 93 -8.47 -7.55 2.91
N LEU A 94 -8.99 -6.79 1.95
CA LEU A 94 -10.30 -7.02 1.34
C LEU A 94 -10.31 -8.17 0.32
N GLY A 95 -9.15 -8.77 0.01
CA GLY A 95 -9.04 -9.73 -1.09
C GLY A 95 -9.32 -9.10 -2.47
N ALA A 96 -9.16 -7.78 -2.60
CA ALA A 96 -9.42 -7.06 -3.84
C ALA A 96 -8.23 -7.17 -4.81
N THR A 97 -8.51 -7.06 -6.11
CA THR A 97 -7.47 -6.90 -7.12
C THR A 97 -6.93 -5.46 -7.08
N HIS A 98 -5.61 -5.32 -6.90
CA HIS A 98 -4.94 -4.02 -6.84
C HIS A 98 -4.05 -3.82 -8.08
N ILE A 99 -4.25 -2.70 -8.79
CA ILE A 99 -3.48 -2.34 -10.00
C ILE A 99 -2.76 -1.02 -9.76
N VAL A 100 -1.43 -1.04 -9.87
CA VAL A 100 -0.59 0.15 -9.78
C VAL A 100 -0.34 0.70 -11.18
N MET A 101 -0.70 1.96 -11.41
CA MET A 101 -0.54 2.65 -12.69
C MET A 101 0.18 4.00 -12.55
N CYS A 102 0.91 4.36 -13.59
CA CYS A 102 1.69 5.58 -13.73
C CYS A 102 1.87 5.87 -15.22
N ASN A 103 2.20 7.11 -15.60
CA ASN A 103 2.21 7.53 -17.01
C ASN A 103 3.01 6.60 -17.95
N SER A 104 4.17 6.13 -17.48
CA SER A 104 5.02 5.23 -18.26
C SER A 104 4.80 3.75 -17.99
N GLY A 105 4.15 3.38 -16.88
CA GLY A 105 4.13 2.00 -16.40
C GLY A 105 5.48 1.45 -15.91
N VAL A 106 6.59 2.19 -16.05
CA VAL A 106 7.94 1.64 -15.81
C VAL A 106 8.44 2.01 -14.43
N HIS A 107 8.87 3.25 -14.21
CA HIS A 107 9.70 3.57 -13.04
C HIS A 107 8.87 3.67 -11.75
N ARG A 108 7.90 4.59 -11.68
CA ARG A 108 7.10 4.80 -10.47
C ARG A 108 6.32 3.57 -10.06
N CYS A 109 5.73 2.89 -11.05
CA CYS A 109 4.97 1.66 -10.85
C CYS A 109 5.85 0.56 -10.26
N THR A 110 7.04 0.33 -10.84
CA THR A 110 7.93 -0.71 -10.33
C THR A 110 8.45 -0.38 -8.92
N LEU A 111 8.71 0.89 -8.61
CA LEU A 111 9.11 1.30 -7.26
C LEU A 111 8.00 1.06 -6.24
N SER A 112 6.74 1.36 -6.58
CA SER A 112 5.58 1.06 -5.73
C SER A 112 5.36 -0.44 -5.55
N VAL A 113 5.33 -1.21 -6.64
CA VAL A 113 5.10 -2.67 -6.61
C VAL A 113 6.18 -3.36 -5.78
N THR A 114 7.46 -3.05 -5.99
CA THR A 114 8.54 -3.70 -5.23
C THR A 114 8.47 -3.44 -3.72
N LEU A 115 8.06 -2.23 -3.33
CA LEU A 115 7.84 -1.90 -1.92
C LEU A 115 6.65 -2.66 -1.34
N GLU A 116 5.52 -2.67 -2.05
CA GLU A 116 4.31 -3.40 -1.67
C GLU A 116 4.58 -4.89 -1.49
N GLN A 117 5.31 -5.51 -2.42
CA GLN A 117 5.68 -6.92 -2.33
C GLN A 117 6.55 -7.21 -1.10
N ALA A 118 7.53 -6.34 -0.78
CA ALA A 118 8.34 -6.49 0.43
C ALA A 118 7.51 -6.35 1.73
N ILE A 119 6.54 -5.44 1.75
CA ILE A 119 5.63 -5.27 2.90
C ILE A 119 4.71 -6.50 3.06
N LEU A 120 4.19 -7.04 1.96
CA LEU A 120 3.38 -8.27 1.99
C LEU A 120 4.20 -9.46 2.50
N LEU A 121 5.45 -9.60 2.06
CA LEU A 121 6.37 -10.63 2.59
C LEU A 121 6.58 -10.47 4.10
N ALA A 122 6.73 -9.24 4.60
CA ALA A 122 6.93 -9.00 6.02
C ALA A 122 5.69 -9.30 6.86
N ARG A 123 4.51 -9.00 6.33
CA ARG A 123 3.25 -9.15 7.06
C ARG A 123 2.69 -10.56 7.02
N ASN A 124 2.81 -11.26 5.89
CA ASN A 124 2.12 -12.53 5.66
C ASN A 124 3.07 -13.72 5.58
N HIS A 125 4.36 -13.49 5.30
CA HIS A 125 5.33 -14.56 5.01
C HIS A 125 6.57 -14.53 5.92
N GLY A 126 6.55 -13.75 7.00
CA GLY A 126 7.58 -13.79 8.03
C GLY A 126 8.91 -13.12 7.66
N LEU A 127 8.96 -12.28 6.62
CA LEU A 127 10.15 -11.46 6.37
C LEU A 127 10.34 -10.49 7.57
N PRO A 128 11.50 -10.47 8.24
CA PRO A 128 11.70 -9.57 9.37
C PRO A 128 11.53 -8.10 8.94
N PRO A 129 10.84 -7.23 9.70
CA PRO A 129 10.60 -5.84 9.30
C PRO A 129 11.87 -5.05 8.97
N ARG A 130 12.97 -5.34 9.67
CA ARG A 130 14.31 -4.77 9.40
C ARG A 130 14.86 -5.08 8.01
N CYS A 131 14.37 -6.16 7.37
CA CYS A 131 14.80 -6.61 6.06
C CYS A 131 13.91 -6.07 4.91
N ILE A 132 12.83 -5.34 5.18
CA ILE A 132 11.93 -4.81 4.13
C ILE A 132 12.70 -4.00 3.08
N MET A 133 13.59 -3.11 3.53
CA MET A 133 14.38 -2.28 2.62
C MET A 133 15.40 -3.09 1.83
N GLN A 134 16.03 -4.08 2.47
CA GLN A 134 16.95 -4.99 1.79
C GLN A 134 16.22 -5.81 0.72
N ALA A 135 15.08 -6.40 1.04
CA ALA A 135 14.26 -7.17 0.09
C ALA A 135 13.81 -6.29 -1.08
N THR A 136 13.33 -5.08 -0.79
CA THR A 136 12.94 -4.10 -1.81
C THR A 136 14.11 -3.77 -2.74
N ASP A 137 15.31 -3.56 -2.20
CA ASP A 137 16.49 -3.20 -2.98
C ASP A 137 16.96 -4.36 -3.88
N VAL A 138 16.95 -5.60 -3.36
CA VAL A 138 17.21 -6.81 -4.15
C VAL A 138 16.21 -6.93 -5.31
N MET A 139 14.91 -6.82 -5.04
CA MET A 139 13.88 -6.87 -6.09
C MET A 139 14.08 -5.78 -7.15
N ARG A 140 14.54 -4.58 -6.75
CA ARG A 140 14.76 -3.47 -7.67
C ARG A 140 16.04 -3.60 -8.49
N LYS A 141 17.09 -4.23 -7.94
CA LYS A 141 18.41 -4.38 -8.60
C LYS A 141 18.55 -5.67 -9.40
N GLN A 142 17.88 -6.74 -8.99
CA GLN A 142 18.03 -8.08 -9.55
C GLN A 142 16.70 -8.72 -9.97
N GLY A 143 15.56 -8.14 -9.57
CA GLY A 143 14.24 -8.68 -9.90
C GLY A 143 13.66 -8.19 -11.23
N ALA A 144 12.35 -8.38 -11.40
CA ALA A 144 11.60 -8.09 -12.62
C ALA A 144 11.73 -6.63 -13.11
N ARG A 145 12.10 -5.70 -12.22
CA ARG A 145 12.41 -4.31 -12.58
C ARG A 145 13.46 -4.22 -13.69
N VAL A 146 14.51 -5.02 -13.62
CA VAL A 146 15.62 -4.98 -14.59
C VAL A 146 15.11 -5.34 -15.99
N GLN A 147 14.30 -6.40 -16.08
CA GLN A 147 13.69 -6.83 -17.33
C GLN A 147 12.68 -5.79 -17.86
N ASN A 148 11.87 -5.19 -16.98
CA ASN A 148 10.93 -4.14 -17.36
C ASN A 148 11.66 -2.91 -17.92
N SER A 149 12.75 -2.48 -17.27
CA SER A 149 13.58 -1.39 -17.78
C SER A 149 14.27 -1.72 -19.11
N ALA A 150 14.77 -2.94 -19.28
CA ALA A 150 15.43 -3.39 -20.51
C ALA A 150 14.47 -3.44 -21.71
N LYS A 151 13.19 -3.76 -21.50
CA LYS A 151 12.17 -3.73 -22.57
C LYS A 151 11.69 -2.31 -22.92
N ASN A 152 11.98 -1.33 -22.05
CA ASN A 152 11.47 0.03 -22.15
C ASN A 152 12.60 1.09 -22.23
N LEU A 153 13.72 0.78 -22.88
CA LEU A 153 14.93 1.63 -22.92
C LEU A 153 14.70 3.05 -23.49
N GLY A 154 13.59 3.30 -24.21
CA GLY A 154 13.20 4.61 -24.72
C GLY A 154 12.35 5.47 -23.78
N VAL A 155 11.89 4.92 -22.64
CA VAL A 155 11.00 5.62 -21.72
C VAL A 155 11.80 6.61 -20.86
N ARG A 156 11.59 7.91 -21.11
CA ARG A 156 12.16 9.01 -20.31
C ARG A 156 11.29 9.36 -19.10
N ASP A 157 11.03 8.41 -18.21
CA ASP A 157 10.39 8.71 -16.91
C ASP A 157 11.45 8.68 -15.81
N ARG A 158 12.15 9.81 -15.65
CA ARG A 158 13.09 9.98 -14.55
C ARG A 158 12.29 10.06 -13.26
N THR A 159 12.50 9.09 -12.37
CA THR A 159 11.96 9.17 -11.01
C THR A 159 12.43 10.49 -10.39
N PRO A 160 11.53 11.39 -9.96
CA PRO A 160 11.93 12.70 -9.46
C PRO A 160 12.83 12.54 -8.23
N SER A 161 13.85 13.39 -8.09
CA SER A 161 14.77 13.36 -6.93
C SER A 161 14.06 13.61 -5.60
N SER A 162 12.88 14.23 -5.64
CA SER A 162 12.00 14.50 -4.50
C SER A 162 11.20 13.28 -4.00
N VAL A 163 11.32 12.10 -4.61
CA VAL A 163 10.63 10.91 -4.08
C VAL A 163 11.18 10.53 -2.68
N PRO A 164 10.33 10.05 -1.75
CA PRO A 164 10.79 9.62 -0.44
C PRO A 164 11.78 8.46 -0.53
N ARG A 165 12.63 8.34 0.50
CA ARG A 165 13.69 7.32 0.58
C ARG A 165 13.16 5.90 0.36
N LEU A 166 11.95 5.61 0.80
CA LEU A 166 11.28 4.32 0.64
C LEU A 166 11.12 3.89 -0.84
N TYR A 167 11.01 4.86 -1.74
CA TYR A 167 10.90 4.65 -3.19
C TYR A 167 12.23 4.86 -3.92
N LYS A 168 13.32 5.14 -3.21
CA LYS A 168 14.66 5.27 -3.79
C LYS A 168 15.38 3.93 -3.75
N LEU A 169 16.33 3.77 -4.68
CA LEU A 169 17.32 2.70 -4.57
C LEU A 169 18.25 3.00 -3.40
N CYS A 170 18.63 1.98 -2.65
CA CYS A 170 19.68 2.14 -1.64
C CYS A 170 21.00 2.40 -2.37
N GLN A 171 21.61 3.54 -2.07
CA GLN A 171 22.98 3.81 -2.45
C GLN A 171 23.91 2.96 -1.58
N PRO A 172 25.05 2.50 -2.13
CA PRO A 172 26.08 1.89 -1.30
C PRO A 172 26.48 2.87 -0.18
N PRO A 173 26.91 2.37 0.99
CA PRO A 173 27.50 3.24 2.00
C PRO A 173 28.66 4.03 1.37
N PRO A 174 28.82 5.32 1.72
CA PRO A 174 29.98 6.06 1.27
C PRO A 174 31.25 5.30 1.69
N PRO A 175 32.29 5.28 0.85
CA PRO A 175 33.56 4.69 1.25
C PRO A 175 34.07 5.38 2.52
N ASP A 176 34.70 4.62 3.41
CA ASP A 176 35.32 5.15 4.63
C ASP A 176 36.42 6.14 4.22
N GLY A 177 36.10 7.43 4.10
CA GLY A 177 37.11 8.39 3.65
C GLY A 177 36.69 9.78 3.17
N ASP A 178 35.41 10.17 3.09
CA ASP A 178 35.05 11.56 2.80
C ASP A 178 34.34 12.22 4.01
N PRO A 179 34.84 13.37 4.51
CA PRO A 179 34.32 14.08 5.67
C PRO A 179 32.91 14.68 5.48
#